data_AF-X0Z2K0-F1
#
_entry.id   AF-X0Z2K0-F1
#
_cell.length_a   1.000
_cell.length_b   1.000
_cell.length_c   1.000
_cell.angle_alpha   90.00
_cell.angle_beta   90.00
_cell.angle_gamma   90.00
#
_symmetry.space_group_name_H-M   'P 1'
#
loop_
_entity.id
_entity.type
_entity.pdbx_description
1 polymer ?
#
loop_
_entity_poly.entity_id
_entity_poly.type
_entity_poly.pdbx_seq_one_letter_code
_entity_poly.pdbx_strand_id
1 'polypeptide(L)' 'GVGFGLPSKEMPFPSPNTVFWGGAGGSVIVMDLDNKLSFSYVMNQMKMTITADTRSARLMLALYAGLSKKI' A
#
# COMPACT_ATOMS: atom_id res chain seq x y z
N GLY A 1 9.46 -8.39 -15.11
CA GLY A 1 8.55 -7.68 -14.19
C GLY A 1 8.58 -6.20 -14.50
N VAL A 2 7.51 -5.47 -14.23
CA VAL A 2 7.40 -4.02 -14.55
C VAL A 2 8.06 -3.09 -13.52
N GLY A 3 8.60 -3.65 -12.43
CA GLY A 3 9.23 -2.88 -11.35
C GLY A 3 8.24 -2.50 -10.25
N PHE A 4 8.66 -1.59 -9.37
CA PHE A 4 7.83 -0.96 -8.35
C PHE A 4 7.56 0.51 -8.72
N GLY A 5 6.40 1.01 -8.32
CA GLY A 5 6.07 2.43 -8.35
C GLY A 5 6.71 3.18 -7.19
N LEU A 6 6.98 4.46 -7.42
CA LEU A 6 7.40 5.43 -6.42
C LEU A 6 6.26 6.42 -6.15
N PRO A 7 6.21 7.08 -4.98
CA PRO A 7 5.19 8.06 -4.68
C PRO A 7 5.22 9.22 -5.68
N SER A 8 4.05 9.72 -6.04
CA SER A 8 3.88 10.90 -6.88
C SER A 8 2.81 11.83 -6.29
N LYS A 9 2.57 12.99 -6.91
CA LYS A 9 1.48 13.88 -6.47
C LYS A 9 0.11 13.21 -6.63
N GLU A 10 -0.05 12.37 -7.64
CA GLU A 10 -1.27 11.64 -7.96
C GLU A 10 -1.45 10.40 -7.08
N MET A 11 -0.35 9.82 -6.60
CA MET A 11 -0.37 8.67 -5.69
C MET A 11 0.54 8.93 -4.47
N PRO A 12 0.08 9.73 -3.50
CA PRO A 12 0.86 10.09 -2.35
C PRO A 12 0.96 8.92 -1.35
N PHE A 13 2.10 8.82 -0.68
CA PHE A 13 2.31 7.95 0.47
C PHE A 13 2.78 8.78 1.68
N PRO A 14 2.56 8.31 2.92
CA PRO A 14 3.02 9.01 4.11
C PRO A 14 4.54 9.23 4.14
N SER A 15 5.29 8.28 3.60
CA SER A 15 6.76 8.31 3.53
C SER A 15 7.25 8.47 2.09
N PRO A 16 8.19 9.39 1.81
CA PRO A 16 8.74 9.59 0.47
C PRO A 16 9.54 8.38 -0.02
N ASN A 17 10.17 7.62 0.88
CA ASN A 17 10.93 6.41 0.52
C ASN A 17 10.06 5.15 0.56
N THR A 18 8.89 5.22 -0.09
CA THR A 18 7.99 4.07 -0.24
C THR A 18 8.15 3.46 -1.63
N VAL A 19 8.10 2.15 -1.74
CA VAL A 19 7.95 1.44 -3.03
C VAL A 19 6.71 0.55 -2.98
N PHE A 20 5.94 0.53 -4.07
CA PHE A 20 4.66 -0.18 -4.07
C PHE A 20 4.29 -0.74 -5.44
N TRP A 21 3.36 -1.69 -5.47
CA TRP A 21 2.70 -2.09 -6.72
C TRP A 21 1.30 -2.64 -6.44
N GLY A 22 0.35 -2.27 -7.29
CA GLY A 22 -1.01 -2.82 -7.30
C GLY A 22 -1.13 -3.99 -8.27
N GLY A 23 -1.83 -5.05 -7.88
CA GLY A 23 -2.16 -6.18 -8.73
C GLY A 23 -3.62 -6.12 -9.18
N ALA A 24 -3.86 -6.57 -10.42
CA ALA A 24 -5.21 -6.72 -10.94
C ALA A 24 -6.07 -7.58 -10.00
N GLY A 25 -7.30 -7.12 -9.74
CA GLY A 25 -8.19 -7.73 -8.76
C GLY A 25 -8.23 -6.99 -7.42
N GLY A 26 -7.15 -6.25 -7.07
CA GLY A 26 -7.05 -5.43 -5.85
C GLY A 26 -5.96 -5.84 -4.83
N SER A 27 -5.04 -6.73 -5.18
CA SER A 27 -3.90 -7.06 -4.31
C SER A 27 -2.92 -5.90 -4.28
N VAL A 28 -2.14 -5.75 -3.21
CA VAL A 28 -1.12 -4.70 -3.14
C VAL A 28 0.06 -5.13 -2.29
N ILE A 29 1.25 -4.66 -2.67
CA ILE A 29 2.47 -4.69 -1.85
C ILE A 29 2.96 -3.26 -1.65
N VAL A 30 3.33 -2.93 -0.42
CA VAL A 30 3.91 -1.63 -0.04
C VAL A 30 5.10 -1.89 0.88
N MET A 31 6.22 -1.25 0.61
CA MET A 31 7.40 -1.23 1.48
C MET A 31 7.76 0.22 1.77
N ASP A 32 7.67 0.60 3.03
CA ASP A 32 7.97 1.94 3.54
C ASP A 32 9.29 1.88 4.31
N LEU A 33 10.34 2.40 3.68
CA LEU A 33 11.70 2.28 4.18
C LEU A 33 11.95 3.18 5.40
N ASP A 34 11.21 4.29 5.50
CA ASP A 34 11.34 5.26 6.59
C ASP A 34 10.76 4.69 7.89
N ASN A 35 9.61 4.00 7.80
CA ASN A 35 8.97 3.33 8.94
C ASN A 35 9.46 1.88 9.15
N LYS A 36 10.39 1.39 8.32
CA LYS A 36 10.84 -0.02 8.32
C LYS A 36 9.67 -1.01 8.27
N LEU A 37 8.68 -0.69 7.44
CA LEU A 37 7.40 -1.38 7.37
C LEU A 37 7.23 -2.07 6.01
N SER A 38 6.69 -3.29 6.02
CA SER A 38 6.22 -3.97 4.82
C SER A 38 4.77 -4.40 5.01
N PHE A 39 3.92 -4.12 4.02
CA PHE A 39 2.51 -4.47 4.03
C PHE A 39 2.12 -5.16 2.72
N SER A 40 1.45 -6.30 2.85
CA SER A 40 0.90 -7.04 1.71
C SER A 40 -0.56 -7.40 1.98
N TYR A 41 -1.40 -7.19 0.97
CA TYR A 41 -2.77 -7.66 0.98
C TYR A 41 -3.03 -8.51 -0.26
N VAL A 42 -3.50 -9.74 0.00
CA VAL A 42 -3.79 -10.76 -1.00
C VAL A 42 -5.18 -11.31 -0.73
N MET A 43 -5.94 -11.55 -1.80
CA MET A 43 -7.31 -12.05 -1.74
C MET A 43 -7.62 -12.87 -2.99
N ASN A 44 -8.60 -13.75 -2.88
CA ASN A 44 -9.08 -14.60 -3.98
C ASN A 44 -10.33 -14.02 -4.67
N GLN A 45 -11.06 -13.12 -4.01
CA GLN A 45 -12.23 -12.45 -4.55
C GLN A 45 -11.81 -11.15 -5.25
N MET A 46 -11.62 -11.22 -6.57
CA MET A 46 -11.20 -10.10 -7.41
C MET A 46 -12.31 -9.06 -7.60
N LYS A 47 -11.93 -7.80 -7.69
CA LYS A 47 -12.78 -6.70 -8.14
C LYS A 47 -12.18 -6.08 -9.41
N MET A 48 -12.97 -5.30 -10.15
CA MET A 48 -12.49 -4.53 -11.31
C MET A 48 -11.66 -3.32 -10.86
N THR A 49 -10.49 -3.57 -10.28
CA THR A 49 -9.53 -2.59 -9.78
C THR A 49 -8.11 -3.12 -9.99
N ILE A 50 -7.17 -2.20 -10.24
CA ILE A 50 -5.73 -2.47 -10.35
C ILE A 50 -5.01 -1.74 -9.21
N THR A 51 -5.41 -0.49 -8.96
CA THR A 51 -5.01 0.35 -7.85
C THR A 51 -6.27 0.90 -7.17
N ALA A 52 -6.19 1.17 -5.86
CA ALA A 52 -7.30 1.69 -5.03
C ALA A 52 -8.44 0.71 -4.67
N ASP A 53 -8.13 -0.56 -4.40
CA ASP A 53 -9.08 -1.43 -3.71
C ASP A 53 -9.35 -0.92 -2.28
N THR A 54 -10.60 -0.60 -1.98
CA THR A 54 -10.97 -0.01 -0.68
C THR A 54 -10.70 -0.94 0.50
N ARG A 55 -10.62 -2.26 0.28
CA ARG A 55 -10.32 -3.25 1.32
C ARG A 55 -8.87 -3.10 1.77
N SER A 56 -7.92 -3.07 0.84
CA SER A 56 -6.51 -2.90 1.15
C SER A 56 -6.21 -1.49 1.66
N ALA A 57 -6.85 -0.46 1.10
CA ALA A 57 -6.70 0.92 1.57
C ALA A 57 -7.11 1.10 3.04
N ARG A 58 -8.24 0.51 3.45
CA ARG A 58 -8.69 0.56 4.85
C ARG A 58 -7.72 -0.12 5.82
N LEU A 59 -7.16 -1.26 5.43
CA LEU A 59 -6.15 -1.95 6.23
C LEU A 59 -4.86 -1.13 6.34
N MET A 60 -4.41 -0.54 5.24
CA MET A 60 -3.22 0.31 5.21
C MET A 60 -3.40 1.57 6.07
N LEU A 61 -4.56 2.22 6.01
CA LEU A 61 -4.88 3.36 6.88
C LEU A 61 -4.84 2.97 8.37
N ALA A 62 -5.43 1.83 8.74
CA ALA A 62 -5.40 1.34 10.11
C ALA A 62 -3.97 1.00 10.57
N LEU A 63 -3.16 0.40 9.70
CA LEU A 63 -1.76 0.10 9.95
C LEU A 63 -0.96 1.36 10.26
N TYR A 64 -1.05 2.39 9.41
CA TYR A 64 -0.36 3.66 9.63
C TYR A 64 -0.88 4.42 10.85
N ALA A 65 -2.17 4.34 11.16
CA ALA A 65 -2.72 4.89 12.40
C ALA A 65 -2.18 4.19 13.65
N GLY A 66 -1.76 2.92 13.56
CA GLY A 66 -1.11 2.20 14.65
C GLY A 66 0.33 2.64 14.90
N LEU A 67 1.05 3.07 13.86
CA LEU A 67 2.44 3.52 13.95
C LEU A 67 2.59 4.87 14.67
N SER A 68 1.58 5.73 14.61
CA SER A 68 1.61 7.06 15.24
C SER A 68 1.43 7.03 16.76
N LYS A 69 0.99 5.90 17.34
CA LYS A 69 0.95 5.71 18.80
C LYS A 69 2.31 5.20 19.30
N LYS A 70 3.19 6.13 19.68
CA LYS A 70 4.23 5.81 20.67
C LYS A 70 3.54 5.56 22.02
N ILE A 71 3.83 4.41 22.64
CA ILE A 71 3.58 4.17 24.08
C ILE A 71 4.62 4.95 24.87
#